data_AF-A0A0S8F852-F1
#
_entry.id   AF-A0A0S8F852-F1
#
_cell.length_a   1.000
_cell.length_b   1.000
_cell.length_c   1.000
_cell.angle_alpha   90.00
_cell.angle_beta   90.00
_cell.angle_gamma   90.00
#
_symmetry.space_group_name_H-M   'P 1'
#
loop_
_entity.id
_entity.type
_entity.pdbx_description
1 polymer ?
#
loop_
_entity_poly.entity_id
_entity_poly.type
_entity_poly.pdbx_seq_one_letter_code
_entity_poly.pdbx_strand_id
1 'polypeptide(L)'
;MQIKKSFWAPGVIGLIAVISGGWLLQQGGQGNVYTQNKVFTDVLRTVSDRYVEEIDPAELYDMAIDGLLQQLGDPHSTLLRPADYADLRLSTTGNYGGLGIRIDQNGEWITVVQTLPNTPAERVGLRPGDRLIEVDGESMRGWNADKAVSALRGPKGSAIDLMIMRIGVPEPFPVTIERDEIHVVYVTAFMYEPRIGYIRHQQFSANSADEIRAAIAALGEEGMEGLILDLRGNPGGLLEEGVAVSDIFLKSGSEVVETRSRVPDQNDTFFAEHKPIDADVPVIVLVDYFSASASEIVAGALQDHDRALVVGTTTYGKGSVQTLYPLPGGNFLKLTTAKWYTPSGRSIQREQGDQDVTVIAMDDVSGEPNEMSASAEVFYTTSGREVYGGGGINPDLL
;
A
#
# COMPACT_ATOMS: atom_id res chain seq x y z
N MET A 1 -36.03 84.07 -20.15
CA MET A 1 -34.63 84.06 -20.62
C MET A 1 -34.07 82.66 -20.36
N GLN A 2 -33.89 81.86 -21.41
CA GLN A 2 -33.50 80.45 -21.33
C GLN A 2 -31.99 80.28 -21.09
N ILE A 3 -31.61 79.46 -20.12
CA ILE A 3 -30.23 78.99 -19.95
C ILE A 3 -30.06 77.70 -20.75
N LYS A 4 -29.15 77.71 -21.74
CA LYS A 4 -28.73 76.54 -22.51
C LYS A 4 -27.98 75.56 -21.59
N LYS A 5 -28.46 74.33 -21.46
CA LYS A 5 -27.73 73.24 -20.77
C LYS A 5 -26.66 72.67 -21.70
N SER A 6 -25.41 72.70 -21.27
CA SER A 6 -24.25 72.12 -21.94
C SER A 6 -24.37 70.58 -21.99
N PHE A 7 -24.20 70.01 -23.18
CA PHE A 7 -24.42 68.60 -23.51
C PHE A 7 -23.16 67.72 -23.36
N TRP A 8 -22.09 68.23 -22.73
CA TRP A 8 -20.78 67.55 -22.73
C TRP A 8 -20.39 66.86 -21.41
N ALA A 9 -21.25 66.86 -20.39
CA ALA A 9 -20.94 66.25 -19.09
C ALA A 9 -21.10 64.70 -19.00
N PRO A 10 -22.05 64.02 -19.68
CA PRO A 10 -22.20 62.57 -19.52
C PRO A 10 -21.14 61.73 -20.24
N GLY A 11 -20.60 62.24 -21.37
CA GLY A 11 -19.67 61.49 -22.22
C GLY A 11 -18.29 61.30 -21.61
N VAL A 12 -17.80 62.28 -20.83
CA VAL A 12 -16.46 62.24 -20.23
C VAL A 12 -16.42 61.31 -18.99
N ILE A 13 -17.52 61.21 -18.24
CA ILE A 13 -17.63 60.31 -17.07
C ILE A 13 -17.75 58.84 -17.52
N GLY A 14 -18.47 58.56 -18.61
CA GLY A 14 -18.56 57.22 -19.18
C GLY A 14 -17.22 56.71 -19.75
N LEU A 15 -16.45 57.59 -20.40
CA LEU A 15 -15.14 57.22 -20.96
C LEU A 15 -14.08 56.96 -19.89
N ILE A 16 -14.08 57.74 -18.80
CA ILE A 16 -13.17 57.49 -17.67
C ILE A 16 -13.53 56.18 -16.97
N ALA A 17 -14.82 55.86 -16.79
CA ALA A 17 -15.27 54.61 -16.19
C ALA A 17 -14.96 53.36 -17.04
N VAL A 18 -14.96 53.47 -18.38
CA VAL A 18 -14.56 52.38 -19.29
C VAL A 18 -13.03 52.21 -19.29
N ILE A 19 -12.27 53.30 -19.21
CA ILE A 19 -10.80 53.24 -19.17
C ILE A 19 -10.29 52.75 -17.80
N SER A 20 -10.89 53.18 -16.68
CA SER A 20 -10.51 52.71 -15.34
C SER A 20 -11.09 51.33 -15.00
N GLY A 21 -12.30 51.01 -15.47
CA GLY A 21 -12.88 49.66 -15.35
C GLY A 21 -12.15 48.62 -16.21
N GLY A 22 -11.69 49.00 -17.41
CA GLY A 22 -10.87 48.15 -18.27
C GLY A 22 -9.47 47.87 -17.70
N TRP A 23 -8.89 48.82 -16.98
CA TRP A 23 -7.58 48.65 -16.33
C TRP A 23 -7.66 47.82 -15.04
N LEU A 24 -8.75 47.93 -14.28
CA LEU A 24 -9.01 47.10 -13.09
C LEU A 24 -9.33 45.63 -13.43
N LEU A 25 -9.91 45.34 -14.60
CA LEU A 25 -10.06 43.98 -15.11
C LEU A 25 -8.74 43.37 -15.61
N GLN A 26 -7.70 44.19 -15.79
CA GLN A 26 -6.38 43.74 -16.26
C GLN A 26 -5.37 43.56 -15.12
N GLN A 27 -5.71 43.95 -13.88
CA GLN A 27 -4.89 43.79 -12.68
C GLN A 27 -5.50 42.86 -11.62
N GLY A 28 -6.41 41.95 -12.02
CA GLY A 28 -6.78 40.80 -11.21
C GLY A 28 -5.69 39.73 -11.28
N GLY A 29 -4.77 39.74 -10.31
CA GLY A 29 -3.71 38.75 -10.18
C GLY A 29 -4.25 37.32 -10.06
N GLN A 30 -4.02 36.55 -11.11
CA GLN A 30 -3.93 35.08 -11.27
C GLN A 30 -4.40 34.77 -12.69
N GLY A 31 -3.57 34.12 -13.50
CA GLY A 31 -4.00 33.62 -14.82
C GLY A 31 -5.28 32.80 -14.63
N ASN A 32 -6.38 33.33 -15.17
CA ASN A 32 -7.75 32.91 -14.89
C ASN A 32 -7.90 31.38 -15.03
N VAL A 33 -8.27 30.68 -13.95
CA VAL A 33 -8.52 29.22 -13.93
C VAL A 33 -9.44 28.78 -15.07
N TYR A 34 -10.37 29.66 -15.47
CA TYR A 34 -11.21 29.47 -16.66
C TYR A 34 -10.42 29.33 -17.97
N THR A 35 -9.39 30.17 -18.17
CA THR A 35 -8.50 30.09 -19.33
C THR A 35 -7.71 28.79 -19.33
N GLN A 36 -7.23 28.32 -18.17
CA GLN A 36 -6.49 27.07 -18.05
C GLN A 36 -7.36 25.85 -18.37
N ASN A 37 -8.58 25.80 -17.83
CA ASN A 37 -9.53 24.72 -18.16
C ASN A 37 -9.90 24.72 -19.64
N LYS A 38 -10.08 25.90 -20.25
CA LYS A 38 -10.33 26.01 -21.69
C LYS A 38 -9.15 25.49 -22.51
N VAL A 39 -7.92 25.88 -22.17
CA VAL A 39 -6.71 25.37 -22.85
C VAL A 39 -6.65 23.85 -22.75
N PHE A 40 -6.86 23.28 -21.57
CA PHE A 40 -6.88 21.83 -21.38
C PHE A 40 -7.93 21.13 -22.26
N THR A 41 -9.16 21.64 -22.26
CA THR A 41 -10.26 21.08 -23.05
C THR A 41 -10.01 21.22 -24.55
N ASP A 42 -9.47 22.36 -25.00
CA ASP A 42 -9.11 22.59 -26.40
C ASP A 42 -7.98 21.67 -26.86
N VAL A 43 -6.99 21.39 -25.99
CA VAL A 43 -5.92 20.43 -26.26
C VAL A 43 -6.49 19.01 -26.38
N LEU A 44 -7.27 18.54 -25.40
CA LEU A 44 -7.87 17.19 -25.45
C LEU A 44 -8.67 16.98 -26.74
N ARG A 45 -9.55 17.94 -27.08
CA ARG A 45 -10.34 17.89 -28.32
C ARG A 45 -9.44 17.89 -29.55
N THR A 46 -8.44 18.76 -29.60
CA THR A 46 -7.55 18.85 -30.77
C THR A 46 -6.77 17.55 -30.97
N VAL A 47 -6.31 16.91 -29.89
CA VAL A 47 -5.67 15.58 -29.96
C VAL A 47 -6.66 14.54 -30.46
N SER A 48 -7.85 14.45 -29.85
CA SER A 48 -8.89 13.50 -30.27
C SER A 48 -9.28 13.63 -31.75
N ASP A 49 -9.38 14.87 -32.25
CA ASP A 49 -9.86 15.14 -33.62
C ASP A 49 -8.74 15.10 -34.69
N ARG A 50 -7.48 15.33 -34.29
CA ARG A 50 -6.38 15.63 -35.23
C ARG A 50 -5.14 14.77 -35.07
N TYR A 51 -5.03 13.96 -34.01
CA TYR A 51 -3.93 13.03 -33.87
C TYR A 51 -3.96 12.01 -35.03
N VAL A 52 -2.79 11.57 -35.47
CA VAL A 52 -2.64 10.74 -36.67
C VAL A 52 -3.25 9.34 -36.50
N GLU A 53 -3.32 8.87 -35.26
CA GLU A 53 -3.98 7.63 -34.87
C GLU A 53 -5.26 7.93 -34.09
N GLU A 54 -6.28 7.10 -34.25
CA GLU A 54 -7.52 7.24 -33.48
C GLU A 54 -7.28 6.79 -32.04
N ILE A 55 -7.62 7.66 -31.08
CA ILE A 55 -7.54 7.38 -29.64
C ILE A 55 -8.95 7.55 -29.07
N ASP A 56 -9.38 6.62 -28.23
CA ASP A 56 -10.65 6.74 -27.51
C ASP A 56 -10.62 7.99 -26.62
N PRO A 57 -11.63 8.88 -26.67
CA PRO A 57 -11.72 10.02 -25.76
C PRO A 57 -11.57 9.66 -24.28
N ALA A 58 -12.06 8.50 -23.83
CA ALA A 58 -11.90 8.03 -22.46
C ALA A 58 -10.42 7.78 -22.10
N GLU A 59 -9.66 7.20 -23.02
CA GLU A 59 -8.23 6.94 -22.85
C GLU A 59 -7.43 8.24 -22.71
N LEU A 60 -7.81 9.30 -23.43
CA LEU A 60 -7.17 10.62 -23.30
C LEU A 60 -7.36 11.22 -21.89
N TYR A 61 -8.51 11.00 -21.24
CA TYR A 61 -8.72 11.43 -19.86
C TYR A 61 -7.89 10.60 -18.88
N ASP A 62 -7.79 9.30 -19.08
CA ASP A 62 -6.93 8.44 -18.27
C ASP A 62 -5.46 8.88 -18.37
N MET A 63 -4.95 9.12 -19.59
CA MET A 63 -3.61 9.67 -19.81
C MET A 63 -3.39 11.01 -19.10
N ALA A 64 -4.39 11.89 -19.11
CA ALA A 64 -4.31 13.19 -18.45
C ALA A 64 -4.27 13.07 -16.92
N ILE A 65 -5.07 12.18 -16.33
CA ILE A 65 -5.10 11.94 -14.89
C ILE A 65 -3.79 11.28 -14.43
N ASP A 66 -3.36 10.22 -15.12
CA ASP A 66 -2.13 9.52 -14.79
C ASP A 66 -0.91 10.43 -14.94
N GLY A 67 -0.88 11.27 -15.99
CA GLY A 67 0.15 12.29 -16.19
C GLY A 67 0.15 13.36 -15.09
N LEU A 68 -1.03 13.81 -14.63
CA LEU A 68 -1.13 14.76 -13.51
C LEU A 68 -0.54 14.16 -12.23
N LEU A 69 -0.88 12.91 -11.91
CA LEU A 69 -0.43 12.23 -10.70
C LEU A 69 1.06 11.91 -10.76
N GLN A 70 1.57 11.48 -11.92
CA GLN A 70 3.00 11.28 -12.14
C GLN A 70 3.81 12.57 -11.90
N GLN A 71 3.29 13.72 -12.34
CA GLN A 71 3.96 15.01 -12.17
C GLN A 71 3.98 15.54 -10.74
N LEU A 72 3.25 14.92 -9.81
CA LEU A 72 3.44 15.18 -8.38
C LEU A 72 4.81 14.71 -7.88
N GLY A 73 5.49 13.84 -8.63
CA GLY A 73 6.74 13.23 -8.20
C GLY A 73 6.54 12.30 -6.99
N ASP A 74 5.32 11.83 -6.73
CA ASP A 74 5.03 10.90 -5.65
C ASP A 74 4.59 9.55 -6.23
N PRO A 75 5.43 8.49 -6.14
CA PRO A 75 5.09 7.17 -6.68
C PRO A 75 3.95 6.48 -5.93
N HIS A 76 3.50 7.04 -4.80
CA HIS A 76 2.40 6.48 -3.99
C HIS A 76 1.05 7.14 -4.27
N SER A 77 1.01 8.25 -5.02
CA SER A 77 -0.22 8.91 -5.44
C SER A 77 -0.66 8.41 -6.81
N THR A 78 -1.82 7.75 -6.87
CA THR A 78 -2.32 7.11 -8.11
C THR A 78 -3.85 7.04 -8.14
N LEU A 79 -4.41 6.91 -9.35
CA LEU A 79 -5.81 6.58 -9.54
C LEU A 79 -5.96 5.06 -9.49
N LEU A 80 -6.70 4.57 -8.51
CA LEU A 80 -7.10 3.17 -8.43
C LEU A 80 -8.38 2.97 -9.22
N ARG A 81 -8.29 2.20 -10.30
CA ARG A 81 -9.45 1.73 -11.04
C ARG A 81 -10.08 0.55 -10.29
N PRO A 82 -11.29 0.08 -10.67
CA PRO A 82 -11.98 -0.98 -9.92
C PRO A 82 -11.16 -2.26 -9.71
N ALA A 83 -10.33 -2.65 -10.69
CA ALA A 83 -9.41 -3.78 -10.57
C ALA A 83 -8.30 -3.50 -9.53
N ASP A 84 -7.61 -2.36 -9.64
CA ASP A 84 -6.54 -1.95 -8.72
C ASP A 84 -7.04 -1.81 -7.28
N TYR A 85 -8.27 -1.30 -7.11
CA TYR A 85 -8.91 -1.19 -5.80
C TYR A 85 -9.25 -2.57 -5.21
N ALA A 86 -9.67 -3.53 -6.03
CA ALA A 86 -9.94 -4.89 -5.58
C ALA A 86 -8.66 -5.57 -5.06
N ASP A 87 -7.53 -5.36 -5.74
CA ASP A 87 -6.23 -5.88 -5.28
C ASP A 87 -5.74 -5.17 -4.02
N LEU A 88 -5.91 -3.84 -3.92
CA LEU A 88 -5.63 -3.12 -2.68
C LEU A 88 -6.45 -3.68 -1.52
N ARG A 89 -7.76 -3.90 -1.72
CA ARG A 89 -8.66 -4.45 -0.69
C ARG A 89 -8.22 -5.85 -0.26
N LEU A 90 -7.80 -6.71 -1.17
CA LEU A 90 -7.23 -8.01 -0.81
C LEU A 90 -5.99 -7.83 0.07
N SER A 91 -5.04 -6.99 -0.33
CA SER A 91 -3.80 -6.80 0.44
C SER A 91 -4.02 -6.20 1.84
N THR A 92 -5.08 -5.39 2.02
CA THR A 92 -5.38 -4.74 3.30
C THR A 92 -6.35 -5.52 4.18
N THR A 93 -7.26 -6.31 3.61
CA THR A 93 -8.20 -7.10 4.41
C THR A 93 -7.77 -8.55 4.59
N GLY A 94 -6.82 -9.01 3.78
CA GLY A 94 -6.51 -10.44 3.65
C GLY A 94 -7.64 -11.25 3.03
N ASN A 95 -8.73 -10.60 2.63
CA ASN A 95 -9.97 -11.26 2.22
C ASN A 95 -10.29 -10.96 0.75
N TYR A 96 -10.66 -12.00 0.02
CA TYR A 96 -11.22 -11.85 -1.32
C TYR A 96 -12.35 -12.85 -1.57
N GLY A 97 -13.28 -12.48 -2.46
CA GLY A 97 -14.29 -13.42 -2.93
C GLY A 97 -13.70 -14.36 -4.00
N GLY A 98 -13.77 -15.66 -3.77
CA GLY A 98 -13.20 -16.64 -4.69
C GLY A 98 -13.38 -18.09 -4.24
N LEU A 99 -12.51 -18.96 -4.75
CA LEU A 99 -12.62 -20.41 -4.59
C LEU A 99 -11.68 -20.97 -3.53
N GLY A 100 -10.61 -20.25 -3.20
CA GLY A 100 -9.56 -20.70 -2.28
C GLY A 100 -8.57 -21.67 -2.94
N ILE A 101 -8.07 -21.31 -4.13
CA ILE A 101 -7.04 -22.09 -4.84
C ILE A 101 -5.86 -21.21 -5.20
N ARG A 102 -4.67 -21.80 -5.14
CA ARG A 102 -3.47 -21.29 -5.80
C ARG A 102 -3.36 -21.97 -7.16
N ILE A 103 -3.18 -21.17 -8.19
CA ILE A 103 -3.04 -21.64 -9.57
C ILE A 103 -1.70 -21.19 -10.15
N ASP A 104 -1.27 -21.90 -11.18
CA ASP A 104 -0.14 -21.50 -12.01
C ASP A 104 -0.39 -21.93 -13.46
N GLN A 105 0.27 -21.28 -14.41
CA GLN A 105 0.22 -21.67 -15.81
C GLN A 105 1.26 -22.75 -16.08
N ASN A 106 0.79 -23.97 -16.39
CA ASN A 106 1.65 -25.07 -16.78
C ASN A 106 1.40 -25.45 -18.24
N GLY A 107 2.29 -25.02 -19.12
CA GLY A 107 2.12 -25.12 -20.56
C GLY A 107 0.95 -24.26 -21.03
N GLU A 108 -0.03 -24.87 -21.70
CA GLU A 108 -1.21 -24.17 -22.22
C GLU A 108 -2.38 -24.11 -21.23
N TRP A 109 -2.24 -24.66 -20.03
CA TRP A 109 -3.35 -24.81 -19.09
C TRP A 109 -3.06 -24.18 -17.73
N ILE A 110 -4.09 -23.56 -17.18
CA ILE A 110 -4.11 -23.17 -15.78
C ILE A 110 -4.26 -24.44 -14.94
N THR A 111 -3.34 -24.63 -14.00
CA THR A 111 -3.27 -25.81 -13.15
C THR A 111 -3.38 -25.40 -11.69
N VAL A 112 -4.16 -26.15 -10.91
CA VAL A 112 -4.25 -26.00 -9.47
C VAL A 112 -2.94 -26.45 -8.85
N VAL A 113 -2.24 -25.54 -8.18
CA VAL A 113 -1.04 -25.83 -7.40
C VAL A 113 -1.43 -26.34 -6.02
N GLN A 114 -2.41 -25.69 -5.39
CA GLN A 114 -2.84 -26.01 -4.04
C GLN A 114 -4.28 -25.55 -3.79
N THR A 115 -5.05 -26.33 -3.05
CA THR A 115 -6.31 -25.88 -2.42
C THR A 115 -6.03 -25.37 -1.02
N LEU A 116 -6.64 -24.25 -0.65
CA LEU A 116 -6.54 -23.69 0.68
C LEU A 116 -7.48 -24.46 1.65
N PRO A 117 -7.06 -24.74 2.89
CA PRO A 117 -7.90 -25.44 3.86
C PRO A 117 -9.22 -24.71 4.16
N ASN A 118 -10.28 -25.47 4.40
CA ASN A 118 -11.63 -24.98 4.73
C ASN A 118 -12.28 -24.07 3.67
N THR A 119 -11.81 -24.10 2.42
CA THR A 119 -12.32 -23.27 1.33
C THR A 119 -13.30 -24.01 0.41
N PRO A 120 -14.11 -23.31 -0.41
CA PRO A 120 -15.02 -23.94 -1.36
C PRO A 120 -14.35 -24.98 -2.26
N ALA A 121 -13.15 -24.67 -2.77
CA ALA A 121 -12.41 -25.56 -3.67
C ALA A 121 -11.99 -26.88 -3.00
N GLU A 122 -11.55 -26.84 -1.75
CA GLU A 122 -11.26 -28.04 -0.98
C GLU A 122 -12.54 -28.85 -0.75
N ARG A 123 -13.64 -28.18 -0.38
CA ARG A 123 -14.95 -28.81 -0.11
C ARG A 123 -15.50 -29.57 -1.32
N VAL A 124 -15.32 -29.05 -2.54
CA VAL A 124 -15.74 -29.73 -3.78
C VAL A 124 -14.70 -30.75 -4.28
N GLY A 125 -13.58 -30.89 -3.59
CA GLY A 125 -12.56 -31.90 -3.87
C GLY A 125 -11.66 -31.59 -5.06
N LEU A 126 -11.41 -30.30 -5.36
CA LEU A 126 -10.28 -29.91 -6.22
C LEU A 126 -8.96 -30.34 -5.58
N ARG A 127 -7.95 -30.60 -6.41
CA ARG A 127 -6.67 -31.16 -5.97
C ARG A 127 -5.50 -30.52 -6.71
N PRO A 128 -4.31 -30.48 -6.09
CA PRO A 128 -3.06 -30.20 -6.81
C PRO A 128 -2.94 -31.05 -8.08
N GLY A 129 -2.58 -30.41 -9.19
CA GLY A 129 -2.44 -31.03 -10.50
C GLY A 129 -3.71 -31.04 -11.37
N ASP A 130 -4.87 -30.63 -10.84
CA ASP A 130 -6.07 -30.43 -11.64
C ASP A 130 -5.86 -29.32 -12.67
N ARG A 131 -6.21 -29.59 -13.93
CA ARG A 131 -6.21 -28.58 -15.00
C ARG A 131 -7.60 -28.01 -15.16
N LEU A 132 -7.70 -26.69 -15.11
CA LEU A 132 -8.92 -25.93 -15.39
C LEU A 132 -9.00 -25.76 -16.91
N ILE A 133 -9.91 -26.50 -17.56
CA ILE A 133 -10.01 -26.50 -19.02
C ILE A 133 -11.09 -25.54 -19.55
N GLU A 134 -12.17 -25.33 -18.79
CA GLU A 134 -13.20 -24.34 -19.09
C GLU A 134 -13.70 -23.65 -17.81
N VAL A 135 -14.14 -22.41 -17.96
CA VAL A 135 -14.82 -21.61 -16.92
C VAL A 135 -16.05 -20.95 -17.53
N ASP A 136 -17.22 -21.19 -16.95
CA ASP A 136 -18.53 -20.70 -17.43
C ASP A 136 -18.75 -20.93 -18.95
N GLY A 137 -18.22 -22.04 -19.47
CA GLY A 137 -18.28 -22.44 -20.89
C GLY A 137 -17.22 -21.80 -21.80
N GLU A 138 -16.35 -20.93 -21.29
CA GLU A 138 -15.19 -20.40 -22.03
C GLU A 138 -13.97 -21.30 -21.83
N SER A 139 -13.29 -21.66 -22.92
CA SER A 139 -12.04 -22.41 -22.84
C SER A 139 -10.93 -21.59 -22.18
N MET A 140 -10.27 -22.18 -21.17
CA MET A 140 -9.15 -21.58 -20.46
C MET A 140 -7.79 -21.85 -21.12
N ARG A 141 -7.77 -22.43 -22.33
CA ARG A 141 -6.53 -22.76 -23.05
C ARG A 141 -5.78 -21.48 -23.42
N GLY A 142 -4.49 -21.45 -23.11
CA GLY A 142 -3.59 -20.32 -23.42
C GLY A 142 -3.82 -19.09 -22.56
N TRP A 143 -4.67 -19.17 -21.54
CA TRP A 143 -4.79 -18.10 -20.56
C TRP A 143 -3.51 -18.00 -19.73
N ASN A 144 -3.18 -16.79 -19.31
CA ASN A 144 -2.21 -16.56 -18.26
C ASN A 144 -2.86 -16.59 -16.87
N ALA A 145 -2.04 -16.59 -15.83
CA ALA A 145 -2.50 -16.62 -14.44
C ALA A 145 -3.43 -15.44 -14.12
N ASP A 146 -3.10 -14.22 -14.58
CA ASP A 146 -3.88 -13.02 -14.27
C ASP A 146 -5.31 -13.09 -14.81
N LYS A 147 -5.48 -13.44 -16.10
CA LYS A 147 -6.82 -13.62 -16.70
C LYS A 147 -7.61 -14.68 -15.93
N ALA A 148 -6.96 -15.78 -15.54
CA ALA A 148 -7.59 -16.83 -14.76
C ALA A 148 -8.01 -16.34 -13.37
N VAL A 149 -7.16 -15.61 -12.65
CA VAL A 149 -7.50 -15.02 -11.35
C VAL A 149 -8.71 -14.09 -11.47
N SER A 150 -8.75 -13.21 -12.48
CA SER A 150 -9.87 -12.30 -12.70
C SER A 150 -11.20 -13.03 -12.93
N ALA A 151 -11.19 -14.15 -13.66
CA ALA A 151 -12.40 -14.94 -13.91
C ALA A 151 -12.84 -15.79 -12.70
N LEU A 152 -11.87 -16.35 -11.97
CA LEU A 152 -12.14 -17.25 -10.84
C LEU A 152 -12.58 -16.48 -9.59
N ARG A 153 -12.15 -15.22 -9.43
CA ARG A 153 -12.65 -14.31 -8.39
C ARG A 153 -14.06 -13.81 -8.72
N GLY A 154 -14.77 -13.38 -7.69
CA GLY A 154 -16.13 -12.86 -7.83
C GLY A 154 -16.80 -12.67 -6.47
N PRO A 155 -18.00 -12.07 -6.44
CA PRO A 155 -18.69 -11.79 -5.18
C PRO A 155 -19.06 -13.09 -4.44
N LYS A 156 -19.01 -13.03 -3.10
CA LYS A 156 -19.47 -14.12 -2.22
C LYS A 156 -20.89 -14.53 -2.58
N GLY A 157 -21.14 -15.84 -2.61
CA GLY A 157 -22.43 -16.44 -2.96
C GLY A 157 -22.71 -16.56 -4.46
N SER A 158 -21.83 -16.03 -5.33
CA SER A 158 -21.95 -16.29 -6.77
C SER A 158 -21.42 -17.68 -7.11
N ALA A 159 -22.08 -18.38 -8.03
CA ALA A 159 -21.60 -19.66 -8.55
C ALA A 159 -20.62 -19.46 -9.71
N ILE A 160 -19.75 -20.45 -9.91
CA ILE A 160 -18.90 -20.60 -11.09
C ILE A 160 -18.94 -22.06 -11.54
N ASP A 161 -19.01 -22.28 -12.85
CA ASP A 161 -18.94 -23.61 -13.44
C ASP A 161 -17.55 -23.85 -14.04
N LEU A 162 -16.88 -24.89 -13.57
CA LEU A 162 -15.54 -25.26 -14.04
C LEU A 162 -15.58 -26.64 -14.68
N MET A 163 -14.85 -26.80 -15.78
CA MET A 163 -14.56 -28.13 -16.34
C MET A 163 -13.12 -28.50 -15.98
N ILE A 164 -12.95 -29.65 -15.32
CA ILE A 164 -11.68 -30.07 -14.74
C ILE A 164 -11.14 -31.30 -15.48
N MET A 165 -9.86 -31.26 -15.85
CA MET A 165 -9.11 -32.44 -16.30
C MET A 165 -8.12 -32.87 -15.22
N ARG A 166 -8.28 -34.09 -14.71
CA ARG A 166 -7.46 -34.66 -13.64
C ARG A 166 -6.66 -35.86 -14.13
N ILE A 167 -5.36 -35.89 -13.81
CA ILE A 167 -4.49 -37.03 -14.15
C ILE A 167 -5.06 -38.32 -13.52
N GLY A 168 -5.21 -39.37 -14.34
CA GLY A 168 -5.78 -40.65 -13.93
C GLY A 168 -7.29 -40.74 -14.04
N VAL A 169 -7.99 -39.65 -14.40
CA VAL A 169 -9.42 -39.65 -14.75
C VAL A 169 -9.53 -39.54 -16.28
N PRO A 170 -10.19 -40.49 -16.99
CA PRO A 170 -10.16 -40.53 -18.46
C PRO A 170 -10.84 -39.34 -19.14
N GLU A 171 -11.95 -38.85 -18.57
CA GLU A 171 -12.77 -37.79 -19.15
C GLU A 171 -12.77 -36.57 -18.21
N PRO A 172 -12.75 -35.34 -18.76
CA PRO A 172 -12.95 -34.15 -17.95
C PRO A 172 -14.35 -34.15 -17.32
N PHE A 173 -14.50 -33.50 -16.17
CA PHE A 173 -15.75 -33.49 -15.42
C PHE A 173 -16.10 -32.08 -14.91
N PRO A 174 -17.40 -31.73 -14.86
CA PRO A 174 -17.84 -30.43 -14.40
C PRO A 174 -17.82 -30.35 -12.87
N VAL A 175 -17.52 -29.15 -12.35
CA VAL A 175 -17.54 -28.81 -10.93
C VAL A 175 -18.16 -27.41 -10.80
N THR A 176 -19.33 -27.33 -10.18
CA THR A 176 -19.92 -26.05 -9.79
C THR A 176 -19.46 -25.69 -8.38
N ILE A 177 -18.96 -24.46 -8.21
CA ILE A 177 -18.44 -23.98 -6.93
C ILE A 177 -19.14 -22.66 -6.58
N GLU A 178 -19.66 -22.57 -5.37
CA GLU A 178 -20.12 -21.30 -4.81
C GLU A 178 -18.92 -20.53 -4.24
N ARG A 179 -18.66 -19.32 -4.75
CA ARG A 179 -17.60 -18.45 -4.26
C ARG A 179 -17.89 -18.06 -2.82
N ASP A 180 -16.85 -18.07 -1.99
CA ASP A 180 -16.94 -17.61 -0.60
C ASP A 180 -15.87 -16.55 -0.35
N GLU A 181 -15.92 -15.92 0.82
CA GLU A 181 -14.84 -15.07 1.30
C GLU A 181 -13.67 -15.95 1.73
N ILE A 182 -12.52 -15.73 1.10
CA ILE A 182 -11.28 -16.46 1.35
C ILE A 182 -10.36 -15.55 2.13
N HIS A 183 -9.96 -16.02 3.31
CA HIS A 183 -8.98 -15.37 4.15
C HIS A 183 -7.57 -15.92 3.86
N VAL A 184 -6.65 -15.04 3.51
CA VAL A 184 -5.24 -15.35 3.31
C VAL A 184 -4.51 -15.12 4.63
N VAL A 185 -3.94 -16.19 5.18
CA VAL A 185 -3.13 -16.13 6.39
C VAL A 185 -1.73 -15.61 6.04
N TYR A 186 -1.34 -14.47 6.63
CA TYR A 186 -0.02 -13.86 6.43
C TYR A 186 0.94 -14.04 7.61
N VAL A 187 0.50 -14.73 8.67
CA VAL A 187 1.29 -15.04 9.85
C VAL A 187 1.58 -16.54 9.90
N THR A 188 2.87 -16.90 9.99
CA THR A 188 3.31 -18.28 10.24
C THR A 188 4.17 -18.30 11.48
N ALA A 189 3.92 -19.25 12.39
CA ALA A 189 4.63 -19.35 13.66
C ALA A 189 5.06 -20.78 13.96
N PHE A 190 6.25 -20.94 14.55
CA PHE A 190 6.78 -22.22 15.03
C PHE A 190 7.93 -22.01 16.01
N MET A 191 8.26 -23.05 16.79
CA MET A 191 9.44 -23.08 17.66
C MET A 191 10.69 -23.38 16.79
N TYR A 192 11.58 -22.40 16.60
CA TYR A 192 12.77 -22.52 15.74
C TYR A 192 13.89 -23.32 16.42
N GLU A 193 14.16 -22.99 17.68
CA GLU A 193 15.09 -23.69 18.56
C GLU A 193 14.40 -23.96 19.89
N PRO A 194 14.93 -24.83 20.78
CA PRO A 194 14.36 -25.01 22.10
C PRO A 194 14.17 -23.67 22.80
N ARG A 195 12.89 -23.27 22.99
CA ARG A 195 12.46 -22.04 23.66
C ARG A 195 12.64 -20.74 22.85
N ILE A 196 12.97 -20.80 21.56
CA ILE A 196 12.95 -19.62 20.67
C ILE A 196 11.78 -19.75 19.70
N GLY A 197 10.76 -18.92 19.91
CA GLY A 197 9.65 -18.77 18.99
C GLY A 197 10.06 -17.96 17.77
N TYR A 198 9.53 -18.32 16.62
CA TYR A 198 9.73 -17.60 15.37
C TYR A 198 8.37 -17.32 14.74
N ILE A 199 8.11 -16.05 14.44
CA ILE A 199 6.91 -15.58 13.76
C ILE A 199 7.34 -14.87 12.49
N ARG A 200 6.91 -15.38 11.35
CA ARG A 200 7.04 -14.70 10.06
C ARG A 200 5.74 -14.01 9.71
N HIS A 201 5.79 -12.70 9.49
CA HIS A 201 4.65 -11.90 9.09
C HIS A 201 4.90 -11.25 7.73
N GLN A 202 4.08 -11.60 6.73
CA GLN A 202 4.36 -11.26 5.33
C GLN A 202 3.62 -10.01 4.82
N GLN A 203 2.52 -9.61 5.44
CA GLN A 203 1.68 -8.50 5.00
C GLN A 203 0.75 -8.04 6.13
N PHE A 204 0.67 -6.74 6.39
CA PHE A 204 -0.23 -6.16 7.40
C PHE A 204 -1.66 -6.00 6.85
N SER A 205 -2.48 -7.03 7.04
CA SER A 205 -3.92 -7.00 6.77
C SER A 205 -4.76 -6.88 8.05
N ALA A 206 -6.05 -6.54 7.90
CA ALA A 206 -7.03 -6.64 8.97
C ALA A 206 -6.93 -8.03 9.62
N ASN A 207 -6.69 -8.07 10.93
CA ASN A 207 -6.44 -9.25 11.80
C ASN A 207 -4.96 -9.62 12.06
N SER A 208 -3.99 -8.90 11.49
CA SER A 208 -2.56 -9.24 11.69
C SER A 208 -2.17 -9.22 13.16
N ALA A 209 -2.61 -8.21 13.91
CA ALA A 209 -2.33 -8.12 15.34
C ALA A 209 -2.92 -9.30 16.12
N ASP A 210 -4.16 -9.71 15.82
CA ASP A 210 -4.82 -10.82 16.50
C ASP A 210 -4.14 -12.16 16.18
N GLU A 211 -3.76 -12.39 14.92
CA GLU A 211 -3.02 -13.57 14.49
C GLU A 211 -1.65 -13.67 15.18
N ILE A 212 -0.93 -12.55 15.29
CA ILE A 212 0.37 -12.50 15.99
C ILE A 212 0.18 -12.72 17.50
N ARG A 213 -0.85 -12.13 18.13
CA ARG A 213 -1.16 -12.39 19.56
C ARG A 213 -1.45 -13.86 19.81
N ALA A 214 -2.26 -14.48 18.95
CA ALA A 214 -2.56 -15.91 19.04
C ALA A 214 -1.31 -16.79 18.87
N ALA A 215 -0.45 -16.45 17.91
CA ALA A 215 0.82 -17.13 17.69
C ALA A 215 1.76 -17.03 18.90
N ILE A 216 1.91 -15.83 19.49
CA ILE A 216 2.73 -15.62 20.69
C ILE A 216 2.19 -16.45 21.85
N ALA A 217 0.87 -16.45 22.08
CA ALA A 217 0.26 -17.22 23.15
C ALA A 217 0.51 -18.73 22.98
N ALA A 218 0.36 -19.27 21.77
CA ALA A 218 0.63 -20.68 21.48
C ALA A 218 2.11 -21.04 21.71
N LEU A 219 3.04 -20.21 21.24
CA LEU A 219 4.48 -20.41 21.48
C LEU A 219 4.83 -20.32 22.97
N GLY A 220 4.16 -19.44 23.73
CA GLY A 220 4.27 -19.34 25.18
C GLY A 220 3.85 -20.63 25.89
N GLU A 221 2.74 -21.26 25.47
CA GLU A 221 2.31 -22.57 25.99
C GLU A 221 3.32 -23.69 25.68
N GLU A 222 4.07 -23.56 24.58
CA GLU A 222 5.18 -24.46 24.21
C GLU A 222 6.51 -24.17 24.94
N GLY A 223 6.53 -23.16 25.81
CA GLY A 223 7.70 -22.82 26.65
C GLY A 223 8.69 -21.85 26.00
N MET A 224 8.22 -20.94 25.13
CA MET A 224 9.03 -19.86 24.55
C MET A 224 9.63 -18.95 25.64
N GLU A 225 10.93 -18.67 25.52
CA GLU A 225 11.70 -17.72 26.35
C GLU A 225 12.32 -16.58 25.53
N GLY A 226 12.25 -16.64 24.19
CA GLY A 226 12.73 -15.61 23.25
C GLY A 226 11.92 -15.62 21.96
N LEU A 227 11.75 -14.47 21.31
CA LEU A 227 10.96 -14.34 20.08
C LEU A 227 11.75 -13.67 18.95
N ILE A 228 11.67 -14.26 17.75
CA ILE A 228 12.08 -13.64 16.50
C ILE A 228 10.82 -13.27 15.71
N LEU A 229 10.63 -11.98 15.47
CA LEU A 229 9.61 -11.44 14.56
C LEU A 229 10.26 -11.11 13.22
N ASP A 230 9.96 -11.90 12.20
CA ASP A 230 10.52 -11.74 10.86
C ASP A 230 9.60 -10.92 9.95
N LEU A 231 10.03 -9.70 9.61
CA LEU A 231 9.37 -8.74 8.73
C LEU A 231 10.11 -8.59 7.38
N ARG A 232 11.06 -9.47 7.07
CA ARG A 232 11.79 -9.45 5.79
C ARG A 232 10.84 -9.73 4.64
N GLY A 233 10.94 -8.94 3.57
CA GLY A 233 10.04 -9.05 2.42
C GLY A 233 8.62 -8.51 2.65
N ASN A 234 8.32 -7.93 3.82
CA ASN A 234 6.97 -7.43 4.14
C ASN A 234 6.82 -5.96 3.72
N PRO A 235 6.02 -5.66 2.66
CA PRO A 235 5.88 -4.29 2.13
C PRO A 235 4.98 -3.39 3.00
N GLY A 236 4.54 -3.89 4.16
CA GLY A 236 3.67 -3.20 5.10
C GLY A 236 2.21 -3.56 4.87
N GLY A 237 1.34 -2.54 4.85
CA GLY A 237 -0.11 -2.71 4.79
C GLY A 237 -0.80 -1.62 5.59
N LEU A 238 -1.83 -1.98 6.36
CA LEU A 238 -2.60 -1.03 7.17
C LEU A 238 -1.73 -0.41 8.27
N LEU A 239 -1.78 0.92 8.41
CA LEU A 239 -1.06 1.65 9.45
C LEU A 239 -1.56 1.24 10.83
N GLU A 240 -2.86 1.11 10.98
CA GLU A 240 -3.54 0.72 12.22
C GLU A 240 -3.10 -0.66 12.70
N GLU A 241 -2.83 -1.58 11.78
CA GLU A 241 -2.28 -2.90 12.10
C GLU A 241 -0.80 -2.81 12.50
N GLY A 242 -0.01 -1.93 11.87
CA GLY A 242 1.35 -1.63 12.35
C GLY A 242 1.36 -1.08 13.78
N VAL A 243 0.40 -0.22 14.12
CA VAL A 243 0.20 0.29 15.47
C VAL A 243 -0.21 -0.83 16.43
N ALA A 244 -1.22 -1.62 16.05
CA ALA A 244 -1.76 -2.69 16.88
C ALA A 244 -0.76 -3.83 17.13
N VAL A 245 0.13 -4.11 16.17
CA VAL A 245 1.24 -5.06 16.35
C VAL A 245 2.31 -4.49 17.27
N SER A 246 2.66 -3.20 17.16
CA SER A 246 3.61 -2.55 18.07
C SER A 246 3.10 -2.57 19.52
N ASP A 247 1.80 -2.33 19.71
CA ASP A 247 1.09 -2.39 20.99
C ASP A 247 1.17 -3.76 21.68
N ILE A 248 1.43 -4.85 20.96
CA ILE A 248 1.65 -6.18 21.57
C ILE A 248 2.87 -6.17 22.50
N PHE A 249 3.91 -5.43 22.13
CA PHE A 249 5.22 -5.51 22.77
C PHE A 249 5.55 -4.32 23.66
N LEU A 250 4.96 -3.16 23.37
CA LEU A 250 5.26 -1.89 24.05
C LEU A 250 4.48 -1.74 25.36
N LYS A 251 5.00 -0.91 26.25
CA LYS A 251 4.29 -0.56 27.49
C LYS A 251 3.11 0.35 27.13
N SER A 252 1.96 0.14 27.78
CA SER A 252 0.81 1.05 27.66
C SER A 252 1.24 2.51 27.91
N GLY A 253 0.85 3.41 27.02
CA GLY A 253 1.23 4.82 26.99
C GLY A 253 2.50 5.14 26.19
N SER A 254 3.23 4.15 25.68
CA SER A 254 4.35 4.38 24.76
C SER A 254 3.83 4.88 23.41
N GLU A 255 4.41 5.96 22.90
CA GLU A 255 4.15 6.43 21.54
C GLU A 255 4.60 5.39 20.51
N VAL A 256 3.82 5.19 19.45
CA VAL A 256 4.13 4.23 18.39
C VAL A 256 4.53 4.95 17.11
N VAL A 257 3.73 5.92 16.67
CA VAL A 257 3.96 6.68 15.45
C VAL A 257 3.22 8.01 15.50
N GLU A 258 3.85 9.05 14.99
CA GLU A 258 3.22 10.36 14.76
C GLU A 258 2.99 10.56 13.26
N THR A 259 1.83 11.08 12.88
CA THR A 259 1.52 11.52 11.52
C THR A 259 1.40 13.04 11.46
N ARG A 260 2.08 13.64 10.48
CA ARG A 260 2.07 15.09 10.24
C ARG A 260 1.58 15.35 8.83
N SER A 261 0.44 16.02 8.73
CA SER A 261 -0.20 16.38 7.47
C SER A 261 0.03 17.86 7.14
N ARG A 262 -0.42 18.27 5.95
CA ARG A 262 -0.46 19.69 5.55
C ARG A 262 -1.46 20.51 6.37
N VAL A 263 -2.52 19.88 6.88
CA VAL A 263 -3.55 20.51 7.71
C VAL A 263 -3.26 20.13 9.17
N PRO A 264 -2.85 21.08 10.04
CA PRO A 264 -2.44 20.74 11.41
C PRO A 264 -3.47 19.94 12.22
N ASP A 265 -4.76 20.20 12.01
CA ASP A 265 -5.86 19.49 12.69
C ASP A 265 -6.02 18.02 12.24
N GLN A 266 -5.26 17.58 11.24
CA GLN A 266 -5.19 16.20 10.76
C GLN A 266 -3.88 15.51 11.17
N ASN A 267 -3.07 16.12 12.03
CA ASN A 267 -1.97 15.44 12.67
C ASN A 267 -2.50 14.51 13.75
N ASP A 268 -1.88 13.35 13.91
CA ASP A 268 -2.29 12.35 14.89
C ASP A 268 -1.07 11.67 15.51
N THR A 269 -1.20 11.24 16.76
CA THR A 269 -0.16 10.48 17.48
C THR A 269 -0.79 9.23 18.06
N PHE A 270 -0.27 8.08 17.64
CA PHE A 270 -0.76 6.78 18.05
C PHE A 270 0.06 6.25 19.21
N PHE A 271 -0.60 5.66 20.20
CA PHE A 271 0.02 5.12 21.41
C PHE A 271 -0.32 3.64 21.58
N ALA A 272 0.55 2.90 22.24
CA ALA A 272 0.22 1.58 22.76
C ALA A 272 -0.81 1.75 23.89
N GLU A 273 -1.89 1.00 23.84
CA GLU A 273 -3.01 1.09 24.77
C GLU A 273 -3.05 -0.10 25.74
N HIS A 274 -2.61 -1.28 25.29
CA HIS A 274 -2.74 -2.52 26.04
C HIS A 274 -1.50 -2.84 26.87
N LYS A 275 -1.66 -3.78 27.81
CA LYS A 275 -0.52 -4.35 28.53
C LYS A 275 0.27 -5.25 27.57
N PRO A 276 1.60 -5.14 27.51
CA PRO A 276 2.42 -5.98 26.64
C PRO A 276 2.27 -7.45 27.02
N ILE A 277 2.22 -8.30 25.98
CA ILE A 277 2.35 -9.74 26.13
C ILE A 277 3.82 -10.04 26.35
N ASP A 278 4.12 -10.89 27.34
CA ASP A 278 5.47 -11.38 27.62
C ASP A 278 6.54 -10.27 27.63
N ALA A 279 6.28 -9.23 28.42
CA ALA A 279 7.11 -8.03 28.49
C ALA A 279 8.59 -8.30 28.78
N ASP A 280 8.89 -9.42 29.44
CA ASP A 280 10.24 -9.85 29.82
C ASP A 280 10.90 -10.78 28.77
N VAL A 281 10.16 -11.25 27.77
CA VAL A 281 10.70 -12.07 26.68
C VAL A 281 11.52 -11.19 25.73
N PRO A 282 12.81 -11.49 25.51
CA PRO A 282 13.63 -10.80 24.52
C PRO A 282 13.06 -10.96 23.10
N VAL A 283 13.04 -9.86 22.35
CA VAL A 283 12.51 -9.81 20.98
C VAL A 283 13.61 -9.36 20.02
N ILE A 284 13.75 -10.08 18.91
CA ILE A 284 14.52 -9.67 17.73
C ILE A 284 13.53 -9.40 16.60
N VAL A 285 13.71 -8.29 15.89
CA VAL A 285 12.96 -7.99 14.66
C VAL A 285 13.91 -8.13 13.47
N LEU A 286 13.62 -9.05 12.55
CA LEU A 286 14.38 -9.18 11.31
C LEU A 286 13.77 -8.30 10.24
N VAL A 287 14.61 -7.52 9.57
CA VAL A 287 14.21 -6.61 8.49
C VAL A 287 15.15 -6.70 7.29
N ASP A 288 14.65 -6.33 6.12
CA ASP A 288 15.45 -6.18 4.91
C ASP A 288 15.00 -4.96 4.10
N TYR A 289 15.65 -4.72 2.96
CA TYR A 289 15.30 -3.63 2.05
C TYR A 289 13.83 -3.65 1.59
N PHE A 290 13.17 -4.80 1.62
CA PHE A 290 11.78 -4.96 1.22
C PHE A 290 10.79 -4.80 2.39
N SER A 291 11.27 -4.70 3.63
CA SER A 291 10.49 -4.25 4.77
C SER A 291 10.09 -2.79 4.56
N ALA A 292 8.80 -2.48 4.49
CA ALA A 292 8.32 -1.13 4.21
C ALA A 292 7.08 -0.74 5.04
N SER A 293 6.82 0.56 5.17
CA SER A 293 5.56 1.12 5.68
C SER A 293 5.24 0.60 7.10
N ALA A 294 4.16 -0.17 7.30
CA ALA A 294 3.78 -0.68 8.62
C ALA A 294 4.88 -1.56 9.26
N SER A 295 5.66 -2.29 8.45
CA SER A 295 6.84 -3.02 8.94
C SER A 295 7.88 -2.09 9.57
N GLU A 296 8.06 -0.91 8.98
CA GLU A 296 9.01 0.11 9.45
C GLU A 296 8.46 0.85 10.69
N ILE A 297 7.14 1.00 10.81
CA ILE A 297 6.48 1.49 12.02
C ILE A 297 6.78 0.53 13.18
N VAL A 298 6.56 -0.79 12.99
CA VAL A 298 6.84 -1.78 14.03
C VAL A 298 8.33 -1.80 14.39
N ALA A 299 9.22 -1.92 13.39
CA ALA A 299 10.65 -1.96 13.64
C ALA A 299 11.15 -0.68 14.33
N GLY A 300 10.72 0.50 13.85
CA GLY A 300 11.11 1.79 14.41
C GLY A 300 10.57 2.02 15.82
N ALA A 301 9.30 1.71 16.08
CA ALA A 301 8.72 1.88 17.41
C ALA A 301 9.40 0.97 18.43
N LEU A 302 9.66 -0.30 18.08
CA LEU A 302 10.35 -1.23 18.97
C LEU A 302 11.83 -0.88 19.19
N GLN A 303 12.51 -0.34 18.16
CA GLN A 303 13.89 0.12 18.27
C GLN A 303 13.99 1.37 19.15
N ASP A 304 13.13 2.37 18.92
CA ASP A 304 13.14 3.66 19.62
C ASP A 304 12.78 3.53 21.12
N HIS A 305 12.00 2.51 21.48
CA HIS A 305 11.69 2.17 22.88
C HIS A 305 12.67 1.17 23.50
N ASP A 306 13.73 0.77 22.78
CA ASP A 306 14.68 -0.26 23.19
C ASP A 306 13.99 -1.59 23.60
N ARG A 307 12.84 -1.89 22.97
CA ARG A 307 12.05 -3.09 23.26
C ARG A 307 12.56 -4.30 22.50
N ALA A 308 13.11 -4.10 21.31
CA ALA A 308 13.66 -5.16 20.47
C ALA A 308 14.96 -4.72 19.81
N LEU A 309 15.80 -5.69 19.49
CA LEU A 309 16.95 -5.51 18.61
C LEU A 309 16.49 -5.66 17.15
N VAL A 310 16.79 -4.69 16.31
CA VAL A 310 16.52 -4.77 14.87
C VAL A 310 17.76 -5.34 14.16
N VAL A 311 17.58 -6.37 13.34
CA VAL A 311 18.69 -7.09 12.69
C VAL A 311 18.43 -7.25 11.20
N GLY A 312 19.46 -7.07 10.36
CA GLY A 312 19.41 -7.34 8.92
C GLY A 312 19.97 -6.17 8.10
N THR A 313 19.22 -5.69 7.10
CA THR A 313 19.63 -4.55 6.27
C THR A 313 18.69 -3.37 6.41
N THR A 314 19.16 -2.16 6.09
CA THR A 314 18.31 -0.95 6.07
C THR A 314 17.03 -1.18 5.26
N THR A 315 15.89 -0.76 5.81
CA THR A 315 14.56 -0.98 5.23
C THR A 315 14.27 -0.07 4.03
N TYR A 316 13.08 -0.15 3.45
CA TYR A 316 12.71 0.55 2.22
C TYR A 316 12.69 2.09 2.33
N GLY A 317 12.36 2.66 3.49
CA GLY A 317 12.26 4.11 3.70
C GLY A 317 10.95 4.74 3.23
N LYS A 318 9.80 4.10 3.47
CA LYS A 318 8.48 4.67 3.15
C LYS A 318 7.86 5.39 4.36
N GLY A 319 8.18 6.67 4.50
CA GLY A 319 7.70 7.58 5.56
C GLY A 319 6.42 8.35 5.23
N SER A 320 5.55 7.84 4.36
CA SER A 320 4.37 8.55 3.83
C SER A 320 3.06 7.82 4.12
N VAL A 321 1.98 8.58 4.30
CA VAL A 321 0.62 8.08 4.54
C VAL A 321 -0.27 8.45 3.37
N GLN A 322 -1.02 7.48 2.87
CA GLN A 322 -1.97 7.66 1.78
C GLN A 322 -3.41 7.65 2.28
N THR A 323 -4.24 8.57 1.77
CA THR A 323 -5.69 8.60 1.96
C THR A 323 -6.40 8.19 0.68
N LEU A 324 -7.47 7.41 0.80
CA LEU A 324 -8.34 7.03 -0.31
C LEU A 324 -9.53 7.98 -0.42
N TYR A 325 -9.71 8.59 -1.59
CA TYR A 325 -10.85 9.43 -1.91
C TYR A 325 -11.75 8.72 -2.93
N PRO A 326 -12.99 8.36 -2.59
CA PRO A 326 -13.90 7.71 -3.54
C PRO A 326 -14.27 8.67 -4.68
N LEU A 327 -14.28 8.15 -5.90
CA LEU A 327 -14.62 8.86 -7.13
C LEU A 327 -15.72 8.11 -7.91
N PRO A 328 -16.42 8.78 -8.84
CA PRO A 328 -17.42 8.13 -9.69
C PRO A 328 -16.86 6.93 -10.47
N GLY A 329 -17.74 5.98 -10.81
CA GLY A 329 -17.38 4.79 -11.59
C GLY A 329 -16.64 3.71 -10.80
N GLY A 330 -16.62 3.79 -9.47
CA GLY A 330 -15.91 2.82 -8.62
C GLY A 330 -14.40 3.07 -8.53
N ASN A 331 -13.94 4.24 -8.98
CA ASN A 331 -12.55 4.65 -8.87
C ASN A 331 -12.24 5.22 -7.49
N PHE A 332 -10.96 5.20 -7.11
CA PHE A 332 -10.46 5.88 -5.91
C PHE A 332 -9.19 6.65 -6.24
N LEU A 333 -9.07 7.89 -5.77
CA LEU A 333 -7.78 8.56 -5.74
C LEU A 333 -7.05 8.15 -4.46
N LYS A 334 -5.94 7.44 -4.59
CA LYS A 334 -4.98 7.22 -3.50
C LYS A 334 -3.99 8.37 -3.52
N LEU A 335 -3.97 9.19 -2.48
CA LEU A 335 -3.17 10.41 -2.43
C LEU A 335 -2.35 10.45 -1.15
N THR A 336 -1.06 10.78 -1.26
CA THR A 336 -0.23 11.05 -0.07
C THR A 336 -0.66 12.35 0.59
N THR A 337 -1.07 12.28 1.85
CA THR A 337 -1.65 13.40 2.61
C THR A 337 -0.85 13.77 3.85
N ALA A 338 -0.05 12.83 4.36
CA ALA A 338 0.80 13.03 5.53
C ALA A 338 2.14 12.30 5.40
N LYS A 339 3.09 12.70 6.24
CA LYS A 339 4.31 11.96 6.54
C LYS A 339 4.19 11.37 7.94
N TRP A 340 4.88 10.27 8.20
CA TRP A 340 4.93 9.70 9.55
C TRP A 340 6.36 9.71 10.12
N TYR A 341 6.43 9.69 11.45
CA TYR A 341 7.65 9.84 12.25
C TYR A 341 7.65 8.79 13.35
N THR A 342 8.83 8.25 13.66
CA THR A 342 8.99 7.28 14.77
C THR A 342 8.94 7.99 16.13
N PRO A 343 8.85 7.26 17.26
CA PRO A 343 8.79 7.87 18.59
C PRO A 343 9.98 8.78 18.96
N SER A 344 11.17 8.53 18.42
CA SER A 344 12.33 9.43 18.58
C SER A 344 12.23 10.72 17.75
N GLY A 345 11.17 10.87 16.94
CA GLY A 345 10.89 12.05 16.12
C GLY A 345 11.54 12.03 14.73
N ARG A 346 12.17 10.92 14.33
CA ARG A 346 12.86 10.82 13.03
C ARG A 346 11.89 10.49 11.90
N SER A 347 12.09 11.16 10.76
CA SER A 347 11.49 10.72 9.50
C SER A 347 12.40 9.67 8.88
N ILE A 348 11.82 8.57 8.40
CA ILE A 348 12.55 7.50 7.72
C ILE A 348 12.38 7.56 6.20
N GLN A 349 11.68 8.57 5.70
CA GLN A 349 11.42 8.75 4.27
C GLN A 349 12.75 8.81 3.51
N ARG A 350 12.91 7.95 2.50
CA ARG A 350 14.00 8.03 1.55
C ARG A 350 13.74 9.17 0.56
N GLU A 351 14.74 9.99 0.33
CA GLU A 351 14.68 11.07 -0.65
C GLU A 351 14.69 10.50 -2.08
N GLN A 352 14.03 11.22 -2.97
CA GLN A 352 13.89 10.78 -4.36
C GLN A 352 15.22 10.97 -5.10
N GLY A 353 15.87 9.86 -5.48
CA GLY A 353 17.19 9.86 -6.13
C GLY A 353 18.21 8.94 -5.46
N ASP A 354 18.00 8.58 -4.19
CA ASP A 354 18.86 7.67 -3.41
C ASP A 354 18.67 6.18 -3.78
N GLN A 355 18.37 5.88 -5.05
CA GLN A 355 18.21 4.50 -5.53
C GLN A 355 19.55 3.75 -5.67
N ASP A 356 20.68 4.39 -5.35
CA ASP A 356 22.02 3.79 -5.28
C ASP A 356 22.25 3.00 -3.97
N VAL A 357 21.19 2.49 -3.34
CA VAL A 357 21.35 1.39 -2.38
C VAL A 357 21.60 0.14 -3.21
N THR A 358 22.88 -0.10 -3.51
CA THR A 358 23.37 -1.38 -4.01
C THR A 358 22.68 -2.47 -3.21
N VAL A 359 21.83 -3.26 -3.87
CA VAL A 359 21.24 -4.46 -3.28
C VAL A 359 22.44 -5.28 -2.82
N ILE A 360 22.72 -5.26 -1.52
CA ILE A 360 23.77 -6.10 -0.94
C ILE A 360 23.24 -7.51 -1.12
N ALA A 361 23.69 -8.14 -2.20
CA ALA A 361 23.61 -9.57 -2.36
C ALA A 361 24.21 -10.19 -1.09
N MET A 362 23.64 -11.30 -0.65
CA MET A 362 23.94 -12.04 0.59
C MET A 362 25.41 -12.51 0.75
N ASP A 363 26.36 -11.97 -0.02
CA ASP A 363 27.77 -12.32 -0.01
C ASP A 363 28.64 -11.40 0.87
N ASP A 364 28.14 -10.23 1.32
CA ASP A 364 28.96 -9.31 2.14
C ASP A 364 28.69 -9.47 3.64
N VAL A 365 29.18 -10.59 4.19
CA VAL A 365 29.30 -10.87 5.64
C VAL A 365 30.56 -10.20 6.21
N SER A 366 31.00 -9.07 5.65
CA SER A 366 31.95 -8.19 6.33
C SER A 366 31.14 -7.16 7.11
N GLY A 367 31.17 -7.23 8.43
CA GLY A 367 30.45 -6.34 9.36
C GLY A 367 30.94 -4.89 9.35
N GLU A 368 31.13 -4.30 8.17
CA GLU A 368 31.30 -2.87 7.97
C GLU A 368 29.90 -2.25 7.91
N PRO A 369 29.57 -1.28 8.79
CA PRO A 369 28.32 -0.53 8.73
C PRO A 369 28.19 0.07 7.34
N ASN A 370 27.05 -0.20 6.68
CA ASN A 370 26.67 0.38 5.40
C ASN A 370 27.02 1.88 5.41
N GLU A 371 27.86 2.35 4.47
CA GLU A 371 28.31 3.74 4.41
C GLU A 371 27.07 4.64 4.41
N MET A 372 26.75 5.21 5.57
CA MET A 372 25.71 6.20 5.71
C MET A 372 25.97 7.30 4.70
N SER A 373 24.92 7.83 4.07
CA SER A 373 25.05 9.16 3.49
C SER A 373 25.54 10.07 4.62
N ALA A 374 26.60 10.83 4.38
CA ALA A 374 27.27 11.69 5.37
C ALA A 374 26.37 12.84 5.91
N SER A 375 25.06 12.74 5.73
CA SER A 375 24.00 13.71 5.99
C SER A 375 22.86 13.19 6.87
N ALA A 376 22.89 11.94 7.37
CA ALA A 376 21.80 11.42 8.20
C ALA A 376 21.71 12.15 9.55
N GLU A 377 20.53 12.65 9.89
CA GLU A 377 20.26 13.34 11.17
C GLU A 377 20.23 12.32 12.32
N VAL A 378 20.88 12.67 13.44
CA VAL A 378 21.02 11.80 14.62
C VAL A 378 19.90 12.07 15.62
N PHE A 379 19.27 11.00 16.07
CA PHE A 379 18.22 10.96 17.08
C PHE A 379 18.61 9.95 18.16
N TYR A 380 17.79 9.85 19.21
CA TYR A 380 18.08 8.99 20.35
C TYR A 380 16.89 8.14 20.75
N THR A 381 17.14 6.86 21.05
CA THR A 381 16.16 5.97 21.68
C THR A 381 15.85 6.42 23.11
N THR A 382 14.85 5.81 23.73
CA THR A 382 14.47 6.07 25.13
C THR A 382 15.63 5.87 26.10
N SER A 383 16.52 4.92 25.84
CA SER A 383 17.72 4.64 26.65
C SER A 383 18.96 5.43 26.19
N GLY A 384 18.84 6.29 25.18
CA GLY A 384 19.90 7.16 24.71
C GLY A 384 20.85 6.54 23.68
N ARG A 385 20.48 5.44 23.01
CA ARG A 385 21.26 4.92 21.87
C ARG A 385 21.06 5.80 20.65
N GLU A 386 22.11 6.01 19.87
CA GLU A 386 22.01 6.74 18.60
C GLU A 386 21.16 5.94 17.60
N VAL A 387 20.25 6.64 16.95
CA VAL A 387 19.45 6.15 15.83
C VAL A 387 19.38 7.23 14.76
N TYR A 388 19.24 6.84 13.50
CA TYR A 388 19.36 7.77 12.36
C TYR A 388 18.04 7.95 11.64
N GLY A 389 17.77 9.19 11.20
CA GLY A 389 16.69 9.49 10.26
C GLY A 389 17.16 9.40 8.80
N GLY A 390 16.19 9.34 7.89
CA GLY A 390 16.38 9.26 6.44
C GLY A 390 16.68 7.83 5.95
N GLY A 391 16.08 7.46 4.82
CA GLY A 391 16.48 6.27 4.06
C GLY A 391 16.07 4.91 4.63
N GLY A 392 15.17 4.83 5.60
CA GLY A 392 14.70 3.61 6.24
C GLY A 392 15.10 3.48 7.72
N ILE A 393 14.64 2.40 8.35
CA ILE A 393 15.10 1.94 9.66
C ILE A 393 16.46 1.26 9.46
N ASN A 394 17.49 1.83 10.08
CA ASN A 394 18.82 1.24 10.12
C ASN A 394 18.86 0.18 11.23
N PRO A 395 19.22 -1.09 10.92
CA PRO A 395 19.29 -2.14 11.91
C PRO A 395 20.39 -1.90 12.95
N ASP A 396 20.19 -2.43 14.16
CA ASP A 396 21.18 -2.40 15.24
C ASP A 396 22.36 -3.36 14.97
N LEU A 397 22.12 -4.45 14.24
CA LEU A 397 23.12 -5.42 13.78
C LEU A 397 22.87 -5.81 12.33
N LEU A 398 23.96 -6.02 11.58
CA LEU A 398 23.92 -6.53 10.20
C LEU A 398 23.75 -8.05 10.15
#